data_AF-A0A6H9G9L0-F1
#
_entry.id   AF-A0A6H9G9L0-F1
#
_cell.length_a   1.000
_cell.length_b   1.000
_cell.length_c   1.000
_cell.angle_alpha   90.00
_cell.angle_beta   90.00
_cell.angle_gamma   90.00
#
_symmetry.space_group_name_H-M   'P 1'
#
loop_
_entity.id
_entity.type
_entity.pdbx_description
1 polymer ?
#
loop_
_entity_poly.entity_id
_entity_poly.type
_entity_poly.pdbx_seq_one_letter_code
_entity_poly.pdbx_strand_id
1 'polypeptide(L)' 'MTEAEMRQEIAVMLFHKEKLTLAQASRFAGINRIAFQHLLASRQIPVQ' A
#
# COMPACT_ATOMS: atom_id res chain seq x y z
N MET A 1 -7.35 -13.21 -8.81
CA MET A 1 -7.42 -12.19 -7.75
C MET A 1 -7.71 -12.88 -6.43
N THR A 2 -6.73 -12.92 -5.54
CA THR A 2 -6.83 -13.46 -4.18
C THR A 2 -7.24 -12.37 -3.19
N GLU A 3 -7.67 -12.75 -1.99
CA GLU A 3 -7.96 -11.79 -0.93
C GLU A 3 -6.74 -10.94 -0.56
N ALA A 4 -5.54 -11.54 -0.57
CA ALA A 4 -4.29 -10.83 -0.29
C ALA A 4 -3.99 -9.76 -1.35
N GLU A 5 -4.14 -10.10 -2.64
CA GLU A 5 -4.00 -9.14 -3.75
C GLU A 5 -4.99 -7.99 -3.62
N MET A 6 -6.27 -8.28 -3.35
CA MET A 6 -7.31 -7.26 -3.17
C MET A 6 -6.99 -6.33 -1.99
N ARG A 7 -6.45 -6.88 -0.89
CA ARG A 7 -6.04 -6.10 0.28
C ARG A 7 -4.92 -5.12 -0.06
N GLN A 8 -3.97 -5.52 -0.91
CA GLN A 8 -2.90 -4.64 -1.38
C GLN A 8 -3.44 -3.52 -2.29
N GLU A 9 -4.36 -3.84 -3.21
CA GLU A 9 -5.02 -2.83 -4.05
C GLU A 9 -5.73 -1.77 -3.21
N ILE A 10 -6.51 -2.20 -2.22
CA ILE A 10 -7.22 -1.29 -1.32
C ILE A 10 -6.22 -0.47 -0.49
N ALA A 11 -5.14 -1.08 0.00
CA ALA A 11 -4.09 -0.38 0.74
C ALA A 11 -3.49 0.78 -0.09
N VAL A 12 -3.16 0.50 -1.34
CA VAL A 12 -2.60 1.49 -2.28
C VAL A 12 -3.60 2.61 -2.53
N MET A 13 -4.86 2.28 -2.81
CA MET A 13 -5.93 3.26 -3.00
C MET A 13 -6.11 4.16 -1.77
N LEU A 14 -6.14 3.58 -0.57
CA LEU A 14 -6.34 4.32 0.67
C LEU A 14 -5.13 5.20 1.02
N PHE A 15 -3.91 4.73 0.77
CA PHE A 15 -2.70 5.53 0.89
C PHE A 15 -2.73 6.72 -0.08
N HIS A 16 -3.05 6.49 -1.36
CA HIS A 16 -3.08 7.54 -2.38
C HIS A 16 -4.15 8.61 -2.12
N LYS A 17 -5.26 8.24 -1.46
CA LYS A 17 -6.30 9.17 -1.00
C LYS A 17 -5.99 9.82 0.36
N GLU A 18 -4.76 9.67 0.85
CA GLU A 18 -4.28 10.19 2.15
C GLU A 18 -5.15 9.72 3.34
N LYS A 19 -5.79 8.55 3.22
CA LYS A 19 -6.63 7.98 4.27
C LYS A 19 -5.85 7.10 5.24
N LEU A 20 -4.71 6.57 4.79
CA LEU A 20 -3.80 5.80 5.62
C LEU A 20 -2.40 6.37 5.50
N THR A 21 -1.69 6.45 6.63
CA THR A 21 -0.25 6.69 6.62
C THR A 21 0.48 5.49 6.00
N LEU A 22 1.74 5.68 5.60
CA LEU A 22 2.55 4.59 5.06
C LEU A 22 2.59 3.36 5.98
N ALA A 23 2.70 3.57 7.30
CA ALA A 23 2.73 2.49 8.29
C ALA A 23 1.38 1.76 8.41
N GLN A 24 0.27 2.50 8.33
CA GLN A 24 -1.07 1.91 8.37
C GLN A 24 -1.37 1.13 7.09
N ALA A 25 -1.00 1.68 5.93
CA ALA A 25 -1.21 1.05 4.64
C ALA A 25 -0.39 -0.24 4.48
N SER A 26 0.88 -0.25 4.91
CA SER A 26 1.69 -1.48 4.89
C SER A 26 1.09 -2.57 5.77
N ARG A 27 0.67 -2.21 6.99
CA ARG A 27 -0.01 -3.15 7.91
C ARG A 27 -1.32 -3.68 7.32
N PHE A 28 -2.12 -2.82 6.70
CA PHE A 28 -3.37 -3.22 6.05
C PHE A 28 -3.12 -4.16 4.86
N ALA A 29 -2.08 -3.89 4.05
CA ALA A 29 -1.64 -4.74 2.95
C ALA A 29 -1.04 -6.09 3.40
N GLY A 30 -0.80 -6.28 4.71
CA GLY A 30 -0.20 -7.50 5.25
C GLY A 30 1.28 -7.66 4.91
N ILE A 31 1.98 -6.57 4.55
CA ILE A 31 3.41 -6.59 4.19
C ILE A 31 4.18 -5.55 4.99
N ASN A 32 5.49 -5.73 5.11
CA ASN A 32 6.33 -4.77 5.81
C ASN A 32 6.40 -3.43 5.05
N ARG A 33 6.84 -2.37 5.76
CA ARG A 33 6.89 -1.00 5.23
C ARG A 33 7.75 -0.87 3.96
N ILE A 34 8.90 -1.54 3.90
CA ILE A 34 9.82 -1.48 2.74
C ILE A 34 9.18 -2.14 1.51
N ALA A 35 8.56 -3.32 1.68
CA ALA A 35 7.84 -4.01 0.62
C ALA A 35 6.67 -3.15 0.09
N PHE A 36 5.97 -2.45 0.99
CA PHE A 36 4.91 -1.53 0.59
C PHE A 36 5.46 -0.31 -0.16
N GLN A 37 6.61 0.24 0.22
CA GLN A 37 7.25 1.31 -0.56
C GLN A 37 7.67 0.86 -1.96
N HIS A 38 8.18 -0.37 -2.12
CA HIS A 38 8.46 -0.94 -3.44
C HIS A 38 7.18 -1.12 -4.28
N LEU A 39 6.08 -1.53 -3.66
CA LEU A 39 4.77 -1.63 -4.31
C LEU A 39 4.25 -0.26 -4.77
N LEU A 40 4.46 0.79 -3.98
CA LEU A 40 4.12 2.16 -4.39
C LEU A 40 5.01 2.62 -5.55
N ALA A 41 6.31 2.36 -5.48
CA ALA A 41 7.27 2.74 -6.51
C ALA A 41 7.00 2.05 -7.86
N SER A 42 6.64 0.76 -7.87
CA SER A 42 6.28 0.05 -9.10
C SER A 42 5.01 0.61 -9.77
N ARG A 43 4.21 1.36 -9.01
CA ARG A 43 3.01 2.08 -9.48
C ARG A 43 3.21 3.58 -9.65
N GLN A 44 4.46 4.05 -9.55
CA GLN A 44 4.81 5.47 -9.66
C GLN A 44 4.08 6.37 -8.64
N ILE A 45 3.73 5.82 -7.48
CA ILE A 45 3.11 6.60 -6.40
C ILE A 45 4.24 7.11 -5.48
N PRO A 46 4.45 8.43 -5.39
CA PRO A 46 5.49 8.99 -4.54
C PRO A 46 5.17 8.77 -3.06
N VAL A 47 6.22 8.57 -2.26
CA VAL A 47 6.12 8.55 -0.80
C VAL A 47 6.44 9.98 -0.34
N GLN A 48 5.44 10.69 0.18
CA GLN A 48 5.62 11.99 0.82
C GLN A 48 6.12 11.83 2.27
#